data_AF-A0A0F7G1R0-F1
#
_entry.id   AF-A0A0F7G1R0-F1
#
_cell.length_a   1.000
_cell.length_b   1.000
_cell.length_c   1.000
_cell.angle_alpha   90.00
_cell.angle_beta   90.00
_cell.angle_gamma   90.00
#
_symmetry.space_group_name_H-M   'P 1'
#
loop_
_entity.id
_entity.type
_entity.pdbx_description
1 polymer ?
#
loop_
_entity_poly.entity_id
_entity_poly.type
_entity_poly.pdbx_seq_one_letter_code
_entity_poly.pdbx_strand_id
1 'polypeptide(L)'
;MRGYPPGTAEGTPAHTSTAHQRHDGAGPAVFGPLPLAVIIAVFVVPGTGWKAYSVLTALVVLVGAGLFARAWEDDHPRTGLVQRVVIVTGWLWLGCLFAHAA
;
A
#
# COMPACT_ATOMS: atom_id res chain seq x y z
N MET A 1 -0.04 11.79 10.87
CA MET A 1 -1.03 10.79 10.44
C MET A 1 -2.03 11.54 9.59
N ARG A 2 -1.69 11.84 8.33
CA ARG A 2 -2.40 12.81 7.48
C ARG A 2 -3.72 12.22 6.95
N GLY A 3 -4.68 12.02 7.84
CA GLY A 3 -5.94 11.34 7.55
C GLY A 3 -5.80 9.83 7.27
N TYR A 4 -4.72 9.18 7.73
CA TYR A 4 -4.61 7.71 7.74
C TYR A 4 -3.98 7.23 9.05
N PRO A 5 -4.40 6.08 9.63
CA PRO A 5 -5.59 5.27 9.29
C PRO A 5 -6.93 6.03 9.39
N PRO A 6 -8.04 5.50 8.84
CA PRO A 6 -9.35 6.15 8.97
C PRO A 6 -9.67 6.54 10.41
N GLY A 7 -10.11 7.79 10.61
CA GLY A 7 -10.41 8.34 11.93
C GLY A 7 -9.25 9.09 12.59
N THR A 8 -8.05 9.13 11.99
CA THR A 8 -6.99 10.03 12.45
C THR A 8 -7.24 11.47 12.01
N ALA A 9 -6.83 12.43 12.84
CA ALA A 9 -6.87 13.86 12.53
C ALA A 9 -6.02 14.17 11.28
N GLU A 10 -6.34 15.23 10.56
CA GLU A 10 -5.51 15.70 9.46
C GLU A 10 -4.14 16.22 9.96
N GLY A 11 -3.14 16.18 9.08
CA GLY A 11 -1.79 16.70 9.35
C GLY A 11 -0.81 15.77 10.09
N THR A 12 0.33 16.35 10.47
CA THR A 12 1.40 15.65 11.19
C THR A 12 1.30 15.95 12.69
N PRO A 13 1.07 14.93 13.55
CA PRO A 13 0.99 15.15 14.98
C PRO A 13 2.36 15.53 15.55
N ALA A 14 2.38 16.43 16.52
CA ALA A 14 3.61 16.81 17.22
C ALA A 14 4.18 15.68 18.08
N HIS A 15 3.31 14.76 18.54
CA HIS A 15 3.68 13.62 19.37
C HIS A 15 2.95 12.35 18.92
N THR A 16 3.62 11.22 19.06
CA THR A 16 3.10 9.90 18.66
C THR A 16 3.20 8.94 19.83
N SER A 17 2.24 8.02 19.96
CA SER A 17 2.32 6.95 20.97
C SER A 17 3.42 5.92 20.64
N THR A 18 3.83 5.12 21.63
CA THR A 18 4.76 4.00 21.39
C THR A 18 4.19 2.98 20.40
N ALA A 19 2.89 2.76 20.41
CA ALA A 19 2.22 1.87 19.45
C ALA A 19 2.36 2.38 18.02
N HIS A 20 2.23 3.70 17.81
CA HIS A 20 2.46 4.34 16.52
C HIS A 20 3.91 4.14 16.05
N GLN A 21 4.89 4.38 16.91
CA GLN A 21 6.30 4.20 16.55
C GLN A 21 6.63 2.75 16.17
N ARG A 22 6.07 1.78 16.90
CA ARG A 22 6.20 0.35 16.55
C ARG A 22 5.55 0.02 15.22
N HIS A 23 4.36 0.55 14.97
CA HIS A 23 3.66 0.39 13.70
C HIS A 23 4.50 0.93 12.53
N ASP A 24 5.04 2.14 12.65
CA ASP A 24 5.84 2.75 11.60
C ASP A 24 7.15 1.99 11.35
N GLY A 25 7.78 1.46 12.41
CA GLY A 25 8.95 0.58 12.26
C GLY A 25 8.64 -0.75 11.57
N ALA A 26 7.45 -1.32 11.79
CA ALA A 26 7.02 -2.56 11.14
C ALA A 26 6.55 -2.34 9.69
N GLY A 27 6.10 -1.12 9.37
CA GLY A 27 5.53 -0.76 8.07
C GLY A 27 6.37 -1.21 6.86
N PRO A 28 7.66 -0.85 6.77
CA PRO A 28 8.50 -1.26 5.65
C PRO A 28 8.58 -2.77 5.44
N ALA A 29 8.63 -3.56 6.53
CA ALA A 29 8.68 -5.01 6.44
C ALA A 29 7.37 -5.64 5.96
N VAL A 30 6.23 -5.03 6.31
CA VAL A 30 4.90 -5.54 5.94
C VAL A 30 4.48 -5.08 4.54
N PHE A 31 4.67 -3.80 4.22
CA PHE A 31 4.17 -3.21 2.97
C PHE A 31 5.23 -3.17 1.86
N GLY A 32 6.52 -3.10 2.21
CA GLY A 32 7.63 -3.04 1.25
C GLY A 32 7.77 -4.26 0.33
N PRO A 33 7.44 -5.50 0.77
CA PRO A 33 7.46 -6.67 -0.11
C PRO A 33 6.32 -6.68 -1.14
N LEU A 34 5.25 -5.92 -0.92
CA LEU A 34 4.02 -6.02 -1.70
C LEU A 34 4.20 -5.62 -3.19
N PRO A 35 4.91 -4.53 -3.54
CA PRO A 35 5.29 -4.23 -4.93
C PRO A 35 6.12 -5.35 -5.59
N LEU A 36 7.02 -5.99 -4.84
CA LEU A 36 7.83 -7.08 -5.38
C LEU A 36 6.98 -8.33 -5.64
N ALA A 37 6.10 -8.68 -4.71
CA ALA A 37 5.19 -9.82 -4.84
C ALA A 37 4.29 -9.70 -6.07
N VAL A 38 3.69 -8.52 -6.32
CA VAL A 38 2.82 -8.30 -7.50
C VAL A 38 3.60 -8.38 -8.80
N ILE A 39 4.84 -7.88 -8.84
CA ILE A 39 5.71 -7.99 -10.04
C ILE A 39 6.05 -9.46 -10.31
N ILE A 40 6.48 -10.21 -9.28
CA ILE A 40 6.81 -11.63 -9.42
C ILE A 40 5.59 -12.42 -9.91
N ALA A 41 4.40 -12.14 -9.36
CA ALA A 41 3.17 -12.84 -9.70
C ALA A 41 2.81 -12.76 -11.20
N VAL A 42 3.16 -11.68 -11.90
CA VAL A 42 2.98 -11.56 -13.37
C VAL A 42 3.68 -12.69 -14.13
N PHE A 43 4.81 -13.17 -13.62
CA PHE A 43 5.62 -14.18 -14.29
C PHE A 43 5.33 -15.59 -13.78
N VAL A 44 4.98 -15.74 -12.50
CA VAL A 44 4.88 -17.07 -11.86
C VAL A 44 3.45 -17.59 -11.71
N VAL A 45 2.45 -16.72 -11.62
CA VAL A 45 1.05 -17.16 -11.45
C VAL A 45 0.45 -17.45 -12.83
N PRO A 46 -0.04 -18.68 -13.08
CA PRO A 46 -0.62 -19.04 -14.36
C PRO A 46 -1.98 -18.35 -14.60
N GLY A 47 -2.33 -18.20 -15.89
CA GLY A 47 -3.60 -17.62 -16.31
C GLY A 47 -3.52 -16.14 -16.67
N THR A 48 -4.00 -15.79 -17.86
CA THR A 48 -3.96 -14.42 -18.40
C THR A 48 -4.68 -13.41 -17.51
N GLY A 49 -5.77 -13.82 -16.85
CA GLY A 49 -6.50 -12.98 -15.90
C GLY A 49 -5.66 -12.55 -14.69
N TRP A 50 -4.93 -13.49 -14.07
CA TRP A 50 -4.04 -13.19 -12.95
C TRP A 50 -2.85 -12.34 -13.34
N LYS A 51 -2.30 -12.56 -14.54
CA LYS A 51 -1.25 -11.69 -15.09
C LYS A 51 -1.75 -10.27 -15.26
N ALA A 52 -2.89 -10.08 -15.92
CA ALA A 52 -3.47 -8.76 -16.12
C ALA A 52 -3.80 -8.07 -14.79
N TYR A 53 -4.41 -8.79 -13.84
CA TYR A 53 -4.73 -8.24 -12.53
C TYR A 53 -3.45 -7.84 -11.77
N SER A 54 -2.41 -8.68 -11.78
CA SER A 54 -1.14 -8.40 -11.10
C SER A 54 -0.39 -7.22 -11.75
N VAL A 55 -0.44 -7.08 -13.08
CA VAL A 55 0.12 -5.90 -13.78
C VAL A 55 -0.62 -4.62 -13.35
N LEU A 56 -1.95 -4.63 -13.34
CA LEU A 56 -2.74 -3.47 -12.93
C LEU A 56 -2.48 -3.11 -11.46
N THR A 57 -2.43 -4.10 -10.56
CA THR A 57 -2.08 -3.90 -9.16
C THR A 57 -0.66 -3.35 -9.01
N ALA A 58 0.33 -3.87 -9.76
CA ALA A 58 1.70 -3.38 -9.73
C ALA A 58 1.77 -1.91 -10.16
N LEU A 59 1.06 -1.52 -11.22
CA LEU A 59 0.98 -0.12 -11.65
C LEU A 59 0.40 0.77 -10.56
N VAL A 60 -0.75 0.39 -9.97
CA VAL A 60 -1.38 1.17 -8.90
C VAL A 60 -0.48 1.29 -7.68
N VAL A 61 0.16 0.20 -7.25
CA VAL A 61 1.01 0.19 -6.06
C VAL A 61 2.30 0.98 -6.28
N LEU A 62 2.98 0.81 -7.43
CA LEU A 62 4.24 1.53 -7.72
C LEU A 62 4.01 3.03 -7.95
N VAL A 63 3.03 3.37 -8.80
CA VAL A 63 2.69 4.77 -9.07
C VAL A 63 2.15 5.42 -7.80
N GLY A 64 1.26 4.73 -7.09
CA GLY A 64 0.70 5.20 -5.83
C GLY A 64 1.75 5.40 -4.74
N ALA A 65 2.77 4.53 -4.65
CA ALA A 65 3.89 4.71 -3.72
C ALA A 65 4.71 5.97 -4.05
N GLY A 66 5.00 6.21 -5.34
CA GLY A 66 5.67 7.44 -5.78
C GLY A 66 4.85 8.69 -5.52
N LEU A 67 3.54 8.64 -5.78
CA LEU A 67 2.60 9.74 -5.48
C LEU A 67 2.48 9.97 -3.97
N PHE A 68 2.46 8.91 -3.16
CA PHE A 68 2.43 9.01 -1.71
C PHE A 68 3.69 9.68 -1.18
N ALA A 69 4.87 9.26 -1.66
CA ALA A 69 6.13 9.86 -1.25
C ALA A 69 6.17 11.37 -1.55
N ARG A 70 5.77 11.78 -2.77
CA ARG A 70 5.68 13.19 -3.12
C ARG A 70 4.66 13.95 -2.27
N ALA A 71 3.44 13.42 -2.17
CA ALA A 71 2.38 14.02 -1.36
C ALA A 71 2.79 14.17 0.11
N TRP A 72 3.59 13.22 0.61
CA TRP A 72 4.14 13.24 1.95
C TRP A 72 5.16 14.36 2.13
N GLU A 73 6.12 14.50 1.23
CA GLU A 73 7.09 15.61 1.31
C GLU A 73 6.40 16.98 1.19
N ASP A 74 5.36 17.07 0.36
CA ASP A 74 4.63 18.32 0.08
C ASP A 74 3.54 18.65 1.12
N ASP A 75 3.38 17.86 2.18
CA ASP A 75 2.28 17.98 3.17
C ASP A 75 0.87 18.06 2.53
N HIS A 76 0.68 17.33 1.42
CA HIS A 76 -0.53 17.46 0.63
C HIS A 76 -1.77 16.89 1.38
N PRO A 77 -2.95 17.54 1.32
CA PRO A 77 -4.14 17.15 2.09
C PRO A 77 -4.73 15.78 1.68
N ARG A 78 -4.29 15.23 0.54
CA ARG A 78 -4.72 13.89 0.07
C ARG A 78 -3.73 12.78 0.37
N THR A 79 -2.70 13.02 1.17
CA THR A 79 -1.66 12.02 1.48
C THR A 79 -2.26 10.72 2.03
N GLY A 80 -3.16 10.81 3.02
CA GLY A 80 -3.83 9.63 3.57
C GLY A 80 -4.74 8.92 2.57
N LEU A 81 -5.38 9.64 1.65
CA LEU A 81 -6.18 9.02 0.58
C LEU A 81 -5.30 8.18 -0.36
N VAL A 82 -4.16 8.72 -0.80
CA VAL A 82 -3.22 7.98 -1.66
C VAL A 82 -2.72 6.73 -0.95
N GLN A 83 -2.36 6.86 0.34
CA GLN A 83 -1.93 5.72 1.15
C GLN A 83 -3.01 4.63 1.24
N ARG A 84 -4.28 5.00 1.47
CA ARG A 84 -5.40 4.05 1.52
C ARG A 84 -5.59 3.32 0.20
N VAL A 85 -5.52 4.02 -0.93
CA VAL A 85 -5.66 3.41 -2.27
C VAL A 85 -4.59 2.33 -2.46
N VAL A 86 -3.31 2.67 -2.20
CA VAL A 86 -2.20 1.71 -2.33
C VAL A 86 -2.42 0.48 -1.44
N ILE A 87 -2.74 0.70 -0.17
CA ILE A 87 -2.90 -0.36 0.82
C ILE A 87 -4.10 -1.26 0.48
N VAL A 88 -5.27 -0.68 0.20
CA VAL A 88 -6.49 -1.46 -0.11
C VAL A 88 -6.30 -2.26 -1.39
N THR A 89 -5.76 -1.66 -2.46
CA THR A 89 -5.50 -2.37 -3.71
C THR A 89 -4.54 -3.54 -3.50
N GLY A 90 -3.45 -3.32 -2.76
CA GLY A 90 -2.47 -4.36 -2.48
C GLY A 90 -3.03 -5.54 -1.68
N TRP A 91 -3.74 -5.26 -0.58
CA TRP A 91 -4.32 -6.32 0.27
C TRP A 91 -5.48 -7.05 -0.40
N LEU A 92 -6.31 -6.34 -1.18
CA LEU A 92 -7.38 -6.98 -1.93
C LEU A 92 -6.80 -7.99 -2.92
N TRP A 93 -5.79 -7.58 -3.69
CA TRP A 93 -5.10 -8.47 -4.61
C TRP A 93 -4.50 -9.69 -3.90
N LEU A 94 -3.78 -9.48 -2.78
CA LEU A 94 -3.15 -10.58 -2.04
C LEU A 94 -4.18 -11.53 -1.43
N GLY A 95 -5.27 -11.00 -0.87
CA GLY A 95 -6.36 -11.79 -0.34
C GLY A 95 -7.04 -12.64 -1.41
N CYS A 96 -7.29 -12.08 -2.59
CA CYS A 96 -7.80 -12.84 -3.73
C CYS A 96 -6.82 -13.94 -4.17
N LEU A 97 -5.51 -13.65 -4.19
CA LEU A 97 -4.50 -14.62 -4.58
C LEU A 97 -4.46 -15.81 -3.60
N PHE A 98 -4.51 -15.56 -2.31
CA PHE A 98 -4.59 -16.62 -1.29
C PHE A 98 -5.91 -17.39 -1.35
N ALA A 99 -7.04 -16.71 -1.56
CA ALA A 99 -8.33 -17.38 -1.72
C ALA A 99 -8.37 -18.28 -2.97
N HIS A 100 -7.64 -17.94 -4.03
CA HIS A 100 -7.53 -18.75 -5.23
C HIS A 100 -6.59 -19.96 -5.06
N ALA A 101 -5.57 -19.83 -4.21
CA ALA A 101 -4.58 -20.88 -3.97
C ALA A 101 -4.99 -21.89 -2.88
N ALA A 102 -6.07 -21.62 -2.15
CA ALA A 102 -6.65 -22.49 -1.13
C ALA A 102 -7.55 -23.58 -1.74
#